data_AF-A0A2U9IUW7-F1
#
_entry.id   AF-A0A2U9IUW7-F1
#
_cell.length_a   1.000
_cell.length_b   1.000
_cell.length_c   1.000
_cell.angle_alpha   90.00
_cell.angle_beta   90.00
_cell.angle_gamma   90.00
#
_symmetry.space_group_name_H-M   'P 1'
#
loop_
_entity.id
_entity.type
_entity.pdbx_description
1 polymer ?
#
loop_
_entity_poly.entity_id
_entity_poly.type
_entity_poly.pdbx_seq_one_letter_code
_entity_poly.pdbx_strand_id
1 'polypeptide(L)'
;MSRPETKWTCDLCKNKIYWDELFTFTGKKTVVHYTCFRDKASKTAKIEPSQLEVVLDMLEDELRDITIYKQKMNAIKEEDIKKTLEQAEKDAEKNSAMLTRVVEKYSGVLD
;
A
#
# COMPACT_ATOMS: atom_id res chain seq x y z
N MET A 1 11.42 4.17 22.36
CA MET A 1 10.61 5.27 21.78
C MET A 1 9.33 4.64 21.24
N SER A 2 8.16 5.23 21.48
CA SER A 2 6.88 4.67 21.00
C SER A 2 6.79 4.81 19.49
N ARG A 3 6.46 3.73 18.77
CA ARG A 3 6.23 3.78 17.31
C ARG A 3 5.05 4.73 17.03
N PRO A 4 5.15 5.64 16.05
CA PRO A 4 4.08 6.56 15.73
C PRO A 4 2.88 5.79 15.16
N GLU A 5 1.78 5.78 15.91
CA GLU A 5 0.53 5.10 15.54
C GLU A 5 -0.23 5.86 14.46
N THR A 6 -0.85 5.13 13.53
CA THR A 6 -1.87 5.72 12.66
C THR A 6 -3.23 5.71 13.37
N LYS A 7 -4.22 6.38 12.76
CA LYS A 7 -5.63 6.29 13.21
C LYS A 7 -6.34 5.00 12.75
N TRP A 8 -5.67 4.17 11.94
CA TRP A 8 -6.29 3.03 11.29
C TRP A 8 -5.98 1.72 12.00
N THR A 9 -6.93 0.80 11.91
CA THR A 9 -6.81 -0.58 12.38
C THR A 9 -6.97 -1.48 11.17
N CYS A 10 -6.11 -2.50 11.05
CA CYS A 10 -6.17 -3.43 9.94
C CYS A 10 -7.47 -4.24 9.99
N ASP A 11 -8.22 -4.22 8.90
CA ASP A 11 -9.49 -4.93 8.84
C ASP A 11 -9.34 -6.47 8.82
N LEU A 12 -8.14 -6.99 8.52
CA LEU A 12 -7.86 -8.42 8.49
C LEU A 12 -7.40 -8.97 9.85
N CYS A 13 -6.34 -8.41 10.45
CA CYS A 13 -5.79 -8.90 11.71
C CYS A 13 -6.30 -8.18 12.95
N LYS A 14 -7.08 -7.10 12.77
CA LYS A 14 -7.63 -6.24 13.83
C LYS A 14 -6.58 -5.55 14.73
N ASN A 15 -5.31 -5.59 14.34
CA ASN A 15 -4.23 -4.84 15.00
C ASN A 15 -4.13 -3.41 14.47
N LYS A 16 -3.57 -2.51 15.28
CA LYS A 16 -3.26 -1.14 14.87
C LYS A 16 -2.25 -1.13 13.72
N ILE A 17 -2.36 -0.13 12.85
CA ILE A 17 -1.38 0.14 11.80
C ILE A 17 -0.47 1.27 12.28
N TYR A 18 0.84 1.11 12.09
CA TYR A 18 1.84 2.13 12.41
C TYR A 18 2.35 2.82 11.14
N TRP A 19 2.85 4.05 11.25
CA TRP A 19 3.33 4.81 10.09
C TRP A 19 4.59 4.23 9.44
N ASP A 20 5.30 3.36 10.15
CA ASP A 20 6.45 2.61 9.64
C ASP A 20 6.05 1.28 8.98
N GLU A 21 4.76 0.95 8.90
CA GLU A 21 4.24 -0.24 8.26
C GLU A 21 3.62 0.09 6.90
N LEU A 22 3.79 -0.81 5.93
CA LEU A 22 3.08 -0.71 4.65
C LEU A 22 1.62 -1.11 4.85
N PHE A 23 0.72 -0.27 4.36
CA PHE A 23 -0.72 -0.53 4.37
C PHE A 23 -1.34 -0.04 3.06
N THR A 24 -2.48 -0.62 2.69
CA THR A 24 -3.23 -0.21 1.50
C THR A 24 -4.70 0.03 1.84
N PHE A 25 -5.35 0.86 1.01
CA PHE A 25 -6.78 1.13 1.04
C PHE A 25 -7.49 0.21 0.06
N THR A 26 -8.47 -0.51 0.58
CA THR A 26 -9.24 -1.47 -0.18
C THR A 26 -10.40 -0.81 -0.94
N GLY A 27 -10.97 -1.51 -1.92
CA GLY A 27 -12.19 -1.09 -2.62
C GLY A 27 -13.40 -0.88 -1.69
N LYS A 28 -13.43 -1.53 -0.52
CA LYS A 28 -14.45 -1.36 0.53
C LYS A 28 -14.17 -0.17 1.47
N LYS A 29 -13.18 0.69 1.13
CA LYS A 29 -12.72 1.82 1.97
C LYS A 29 -12.18 1.39 3.33
N THR A 30 -11.77 0.13 3.46
CA THR A 30 -11.08 -0.36 4.66
C THR A 30 -9.57 -0.26 4.49
N VAL A 31 -8.85 -0.24 5.61
CA VAL A 31 -7.38 -0.17 5.60
C VAL A 31 -6.85 -1.49 6.11
N VAL A 32 -5.83 -2.03 5.44
CA VAL A 32 -5.22 -3.30 5.79
C VAL A 32 -3.71 -3.19 5.72
N HIS A 33 -3.00 -3.89 6.61
CA HIS A 33 -1.56 -4.11 6.44
C HIS A 33 -1.32 -4.78 5.10
N TYR A 34 -0.32 -4.31 4.36
CA TYR A 34 0.07 -4.93 3.10
C TYR A 34 0.47 -6.40 3.31
N THR A 35 1.13 -6.73 4.42
CA THR A 35 1.49 -8.11 4.77
C THR A 35 0.27 -9.01 4.96
N CYS A 36 -0.76 -8.53 5.67
CA CYS A 36 -2.01 -9.27 5.85
C CYS A 36 -2.76 -9.42 4.51
N PHE A 37 -2.73 -8.37 3.70
CA PHE A 37 -3.34 -8.36 2.38
C PHE A 37 -2.66 -9.38 1.44
N ARG A 38 -1.32 -9.37 1.38
CA ARG A 38 -0.51 -10.33 0.61
C ARG A 38 -0.77 -11.75 1.07
N ASP A 39 -0.64 -12.04 2.37
CA ASP A 39 -0.84 -13.39 2.90
C ASP A 39 -2.23 -13.96 2.59
N LYS A 40 -3.29 -13.17 2.77
CA LYS A 40 -4.64 -13.60 2.42
C LYS A 40 -4.79 -13.75 0.90
N ALA A 41 -4.31 -12.79 0.11
CA ALA A 41 -4.41 -12.84 -1.35
C ALA A 41 -3.71 -14.07 -1.96
N SER A 42 -2.52 -14.43 -1.47
CA SER A 42 -1.78 -15.61 -1.92
C SER A 42 -2.49 -16.92 -1.58
N LYS A 43 -3.30 -16.96 -0.50
CA LYS A 43 -4.08 -18.14 -0.08
C LYS A 43 -5.40 -18.30 -0.82
N THR A 44 -5.99 -17.20 -1.28
CA THR A 44 -7.32 -17.17 -1.92
C THR A 44 -7.25 -16.87 -3.42
N ALA A 45 -6.05 -16.90 -4.01
CA ALA A 45 -5.81 -16.64 -5.41
C ALA A 45 -6.70 -17.49 -6.33
N LYS A 46 -7.39 -16.83 -7.27
CA LYS A 46 -8.24 -17.43 -8.32
C LYS A 46 -7.52 -17.52 -9.67
N ILE A 47 -6.25 -17.12 -9.72
CA ILE A 47 -5.37 -17.13 -10.89
C ILE A 47 -4.07 -17.85 -10.56
N GLU A 48 -3.20 -18.02 -11.55
CA GLU A 48 -1.88 -18.58 -11.36
C GLU A 48 -1.11 -17.78 -10.28
N PRO A 49 -0.57 -18.43 -9.23
CA PRO A 49 0.11 -17.74 -8.13
C PRO A 49 1.27 -16.86 -8.59
N SER A 50 2.03 -17.29 -9.59
CA SER A 50 3.15 -16.54 -10.17
C SER A 50 2.71 -15.18 -10.74
N GLN A 51 1.54 -15.11 -11.38
CA GLN A 51 0.99 -13.88 -11.94
C GLN A 51 0.51 -12.93 -10.85
N LEU A 52 -0.15 -13.48 -9.81
CA LEU A 52 -0.59 -12.66 -8.68
C LEU A 52 0.59 -12.11 -7.90
N GLU A 53 1.66 -12.91 -7.75
CA GLU A 53 2.88 -12.49 -7.04
C GLU A 53 3.54 -11.29 -7.71
N VAL A 54 3.60 -11.26 -9.04
CA VAL A 54 4.10 -10.09 -9.79
C VAL A 54 3.30 -8.83 -9.45
N VAL A 55 1.97 -8.93 -9.37
CA VAL A 55 1.12 -7.79 -9.02
C VAL A 55 1.32 -7.37 -7.56
N LEU A 56 1.49 -8.35 -6.66
CA LEU A 56 1.76 -8.10 -5.24
C LEU A 56 3.11 -7.43 -5.02
N ASP A 57 4.17 -7.86 -5.71
CA ASP A 57 5.50 -7.27 -5.64
C ASP A 57 5.49 -5.83 -6.15
N MET A 58 4.88 -5.59 -7.32
CA MET A 58 4.71 -4.23 -7.85
C MET A 58 3.90 -3.33 -6.90
N LEU A 59 2.89 -3.89 -6.23
CA LEU A 59 2.13 -3.15 -5.22
C LEU A 59 3.01 -2.81 -4.00
N GLU A 60 3.87 -3.72 -3.56
CA GLU A 60 4.79 -3.46 -2.46
C GLU A 60 5.74 -2.31 -2.78
N ASP A 61 6.31 -2.32 -3.98
CA ASP A 61 7.25 -1.29 -4.44
C ASP A 61 6.58 0.09 -4.49
N GLU A 62 5.36 0.19 -5.03
CA GLU A 62 4.60 1.45 -5.03
C GLU A 62 4.33 1.97 -3.60
N LEU A 63 3.99 1.07 -2.66
CA LEU A 63 3.77 1.46 -1.26
C LEU A 63 5.06 1.92 -0.57
N ARG A 64 6.19 1.28 -0.88
CA ARG A 64 7.52 1.69 -0.41
C ARG A 64 7.90 3.05 -0.99
N ASP A 65 7.66 3.28 -2.27
CA ASP A 65 7.97 4.55 -2.92
C ASP A 65 7.17 5.70 -2.30
N ILE A 66 5.87 5.53 -2.05
CA ILE A 66 5.05 6.51 -1.31
C ILE A 66 5.69 6.87 0.03
N THR A 67 6.17 5.86 0.76
CA THR A 67 6.81 6.06 2.07
C THR A 67 8.12 6.84 1.93
N ILE A 68 8.93 6.51 0.92
CA ILE A 68 10.19 7.17 0.61
C ILE A 68 9.95 8.63 0.21
N TYR A 69 8.98 8.90 -0.66
CA TYR A 69 8.61 10.26 -1.06
C TYR A 69 8.24 11.10 0.17
N LYS A 70 7.30 10.60 1.00
CA LYS A 70 6.85 11.29 2.22
C LYS A 70 8.00 11.59 3.20
N GLN A 71 8.95 10.67 3.36
CA GLN A 71 10.12 10.86 4.22
C GLN A 71 11.11 11.89 3.66
N LYS A 72 11.47 11.77 2.38
CA LYS A 72 12.53 12.59 1.75
C LYS A 72 12.07 14.00 1.38
N MET A 73 10.78 14.16 1.06
CA MET A 73 10.20 15.43 0.62
C MET A 73 10.33 16.55 1.67
N ASN A 74 10.32 16.20 2.96
CA ASN A 74 10.53 17.16 4.05
C ASN A 74 11.93 17.82 4.04
N ALA A 75 12.92 17.22 3.38
CA ALA A 75 14.26 17.77 3.27
C ALA A 75 14.42 18.73 2.07
N ILE A 76 13.44 18.79 1.17
CA ILE A 76 13.49 19.59 -0.04
C ILE A 76 13.05 21.01 0.26
N LYS A 77 13.95 21.97 0.03
CA LYS A 77 13.71 23.41 0.22
C LYS A 77 13.26 24.12 -1.06
N GLU A 78 13.60 23.54 -2.21
CA GLU A 78 13.27 24.10 -3.52
C GLU A 78 11.84 23.71 -3.91
N GLU A 79 10.97 24.70 -4.10
CA GLU A 79 9.53 24.49 -4.24
C GLU A 79 9.17 23.76 -5.53
N ASP A 80 9.88 23.99 -6.62
CA ASP A 80 9.61 23.31 -7.89
C ASP A 80 9.97 21.82 -7.84
N ILE A 81 11.08 21.48 -7.17
CA ILE A 81 11.47 20.09 -6.92
C ILE A 81 10.43 19.43 -6.01
N LYS A 82 10.01 20.13 -4.96
CA LYS A 82 9.00 19.63 -4.02
C LYS A 82 7.67 19.33 -4.71
N LYS A 83 7.14 20.24 -5.54
CA LYS A 83 5.92 20.02 -6.32
C LYS A 83 6.03 18.82 -7.27
N THR A 84 7.19 18.63 -7.89
CA THR A 84 7.44 17.48 -8.77
C THR A 84 7.38 16.17 -7.99
N LEU A 85 8.00 16.13 -6.81
CA LEU A 85 7.95 14.95 -5.93
C LEU A 85 6.57 14.70 -5.34
N GLU A 86 5.81 15.75 -4.99
CA GLU A 86 4.40 15.63 -4.58
C GLU A 86 3.54 15.03 -5.69
N GLN A 87 3.81 15.38 -6.95
CA GLN A 87 3.08 14.80 -8.07
C GLN A 87 3.45 13.32 -8.28
N ALA A 88 4.74 12.98 -8.22
CA ALA A 88 5.20 11.60 -8.32
C ALA A 88 4.62 10.72 -7.21
N GLU A 89 4.55 11.24 -5.98
CA GLU A 89 3.95 10.56 -4.83
C GLU A 89 2.45 10.29 -5.05
N LYS A 90 1.69 11.29 -5.54
CA LYS A 90 0.27 11.10 -5.90
C LYS A 90 0.06 10.07 -7.00
N ASP A 91 0.99 9.98 -7.95
CA ASP A 91 0.89 8.99 -9.03
C ASP A 91 1.19 7.57 -8.50
N ALA A 92 2.14 7.42 -7.58
CA ALA A 92 2.34 6.17 -6.84
C ALA A 92 1.11 5.77 -5.99
N GLU A 93 0.44 6.74 -5.35
CA GLU A 93 -0.84 6.49 -4.64
C GLU A 93 -1.94 6.00 -5.59
N LYS A 94 -2.02 6.52 -6.83
CA LYS A 94 -2.97 6.02 -7.83
C LYS A 94 -2.61 4.61 -8.32
N ASN A 95 -1.33 4.35 -8.55
CA ASN A 95 -0.85 3.04 -9.00
C ASN A 95 -1.13 1.96 -7.95
N SER A 96 -0.76 2.21 -6.69
CA SER A 96 -1.05 1.30 -5.59
C SER A 96 -2.56 1.02 -5.43
N ALA A 97 -3.42 2.04 -5.60
CA ALA A 97 -4.87 1.85 -5.58
C ALA A 97 -5.36 0.98 -6.75
N MET A 98 -4.80 1.14 -7.96
CA MET A 98 -5.11 0.29 -9.11
C MET A 98 -4.69 -1.16 -8.88
N LEU A 99 -3.45 -1.38 -8.44
CA LEU A 99 -2.89 -2.71 -8.18
C LEU A 99 -3.66 -3.42 -7.06
N THR A 100 -4.03 -2.70 -6.00
CA THR A 100 -4.87 -3.23 -4.91
C THR A 100 -6.20 -3.77 -5.44
N ARG A 101 -6.88 -3.03 -6.34
CA ARG A 101 -8.13 -3.50 -6.97
C ARG A 101 -7.93 -4.72 -7.87
N VAL A 102 -6.80 -4.81 -8.56
CA VAL A 102 -6.45 -5.98 -9.37
C VAL A 102 -6.29 -7.21 -8.46
N VAL A 103 -5.53 -7.07 -7.37
CA VAL A 103 -5.38 -8.16 -6.39
C VAL A 103 -6.72 -8.55 -5.80
N GLU A 104 -7.57 -7.61 -5.40
CA GLU A 104 -8.91 -7.88 -4.88
C GLU A 104 -9.75 -8.70 -5.86
N LYS A 105 -9.77 -8.29 -7.14
CA LYS A 105 -10.52 -8.96 -8.20
C LYS A 105 -10.09 -10.42 -8.38
N TYR A 106 -8.78 -10.69 -8.31
CA TYR A 106 -8.22 -12.01 -8.63
C TYR A 106 -7.91 -12.88 -7.41
N SER A 107 -8.08 -12.37 -6.20
CA SER A 107 -7.89 -13.15 -4.97
C SER A 107 -9.14 -13.21 -4.07
N GLY A 108 -10.14 -12.34 -4.24
CA GLY A 108 -11.25 -12.29 -3.29
C GLY A 108 -10.79 -12.03 -1.86
N VAL A 109 -9.67 -11.32 -1.67
CA VAL A 109 -9.08 -11.05 -0.35
C VAL A 109 -10.04 -10.35 0.64
N LEU A 110 -11.10 -9.73 0.16
CA LEU A 110 -12.14 -9.10 1.00
C LEU A 110 -13.46 -9.87 1.01
N ASP A 111 -13.53 -11.00 0.33
CA ASP A 111 -14.63 -11.96 0.44
C ASP A 111 -14.46 -12.80 1.73
#